data_AF-A0A2G4SJP9-F1
#
_entry.id   AF-A0A2G4SJP9-F1
#
_cell.length_a   1.000
_cell.length_b   1.000
_cell.length_c   1.000
_cell.angle_alpha   90.00
_cell.angle_beta   90.00
_cell.angle_gamma   90.00
#
_symmetry.space_group_name_H-M   'P 1'
#
loop_
_entity.id
_entity.type
_entity.pdbx_description
1 polymer ?
#
loop_
_entity_poly.entity_id
_entity_poly.type
_entity_poly.pdbx_seq_one_letter_code
_entity_poly.pdbx_strand_id
1 'polypeptide(L)'
;MNLCSICKEKYPEKYSLITKTEAKEDYLLTDPELKDTELLPHWSKPNPHKSTWNDMMLYIREMVEEYAFKKWDGPEGLDAEYERREAQKKAKKERKFKEKLADLRRRTLTSTKERKRQEGPHKHEFGSTIRDSEGKTVQKCSTCGLVVETEEL
;
A
#
# COMPACT_ATOMS: atom_id res chain seq x y z
N MET A 1 32.35 -27.06 3.75
CA MET A 1 32.43 -26.02 4.79
C MET A 1 32.41 -26.72 6.15
N ASN A 2 33.51 -26.73 6.91
CA ASN A 2 33.60 -27.41 8.20
C ASN A 2 33.79 -26.37 9.31
N LEU A 3 32.72 -26.04 10.02
CA LEU A 3 32.73 -25.17 11.18
C LEU A 3 32.42 -26.02 12.42
N CYS A 4 33.27 -25.97 13.44
CA CYS A 4 32.99 -26.69 14.69
C CYS A 4 31.98 -25.91 15.54
N SER A 5 31.21 -26.63 16.37
CA SER A 5 30.20 -26.01 17.24
C SER A 5 30.77 -24.95 18.17
N ILE A 6 32.01 -25.15 18.65
CA ILE A 6 32.70 -24.21 19.55
C ILE A 6 32.93 -22.86 18.86
N CYS A 7 33.42 -22.84 17.62
CA CYS A 7 33.61 -21.59 16.88
C CYS A 7 32.27 -20.90 16.59
N LYS A 8 31.23 -21.68 16.29
CA LYS A 8 29.88 -21.16 16.08
C LYS A 8 29.33 -20.45 17.32
N GLU A 9 29.53 -21.02 18.50
CA GLU A 9 29.07 -20.46 19.77
C GLU A 9 29.93 -19.28 20.24
N LYS A 10 31.23 -19.30 19.92
CA LYS A 10 32.17 -18.25 20.34
C LYS A 10 32.02 -16.96 19.53
N TYR A 11 31.66 -17.05 18.25
CA TYR A 11 31.49 -15.90 17.35
C TYR A 11 30.16 -15.98 16.60
N PRO A 12 29.03 -15.87 17.30
CA PRO A 12 27.70 -15.95 16.69
C PRO A 12 27.48 -14.86 15.64
N GLU A 13 28.06 -13.67 15.82
CA GLU A 13 27.98 -12.55 14.88
C GLU A 13 28.62 -12.85 13.52
N LYS A 14 29.54 -13.82 13.44
CA LYS A 14 30.17 -14.25 12.19
C LYS A 14 29.60 -15.55 11.66
N TYR A 15 29.45 -16.52 12.55
CA TYR A 15 29.23 -17.92 12.18
C TYR A 15 27.83 -18.43 12.45
N SER A 16 26.92 -17.57 12.94
CA SER A 16 25.51 -17.95 13.02
C SER A 16 24.97 -18.30 11.64
N LEU A 17 24.06 -19.27 11.61
CA LEU A 17 23.39 -19.68 10.40
C LEU A 17 22.17 -18.80 10.20
N ILE A 18 22.05 -18.20 9.01
CA ILE A 18 20.88 -17.45 8.59
C ILE A 18 20.15 -18.19 7.48
N THR A 19 18.84 -18.06 7.45
CA THR A 19 17.98 -18.64 6.44
C THR A 19 18.03 -17.86 5.13
N LYS A 20 17.62 -18.50 4.03
CA LYS A 20 17.44 -17.82 2.73
C LYS A 20 16.60 -16.53 2.83
N THR A 21 15.54 -16.56 3.64
CA THR A 21 14.63 -15.41 3.79
C THR A 21 15.35 -14.26 4.47
N GLU A 22 16.05 -14.52 5.58
CA GLU A 22 16.88 -13.51 6.27
C GLU A 22 17.97 -12.96 5.34
N ALA A 23 18.69 -13.82 4.61
CA ALA A 23 19.70 -13.39 3.66
C ALA A 23 19.14 -12.46 2.55
N LYS A 24 17.91 -12.69 2.12
CA LYS A 24 17.23 -11.89 1.11
C LYS A 24 16.70 -10.57 1.66
N GLU A 25 16.20 -10.56 2.89
CA GLU A 25 15.60 -9.38 3.52
C GLU A 25 16.67 -8.43 4.07
N ASP A 26 17.66 -8.96 4.77
CA ASP A 26 18.68 -8.16 5.47
C ASP A 26 19.81 -7.71 4.54
N TYR A 27 20.22 -8.58 3.60
CA TYR A 27 21.35 -8.31 2.68
C TYR A 27 20.92 -8.02 1.24
N LEU A 28 19.61 -7.91 1.01
CA LEU A 28 18.99 -7.53 -0.27
C LEU A 28 19.41 -8.42 -1.45
N LEU A 29 19.80 -9.66 -1.17
CA LEU A 29 20.21 -10.65 -2.17
C LEU A 29 19.02 -11.25 -2.91
N THR A 30 19.27 -11.72 -4.13
CA THR A 30 18.24 -12.29 -4.99
C THR A 30 18.23 -13.82 -4.91
N ASP A 31 17.08 -14.40 -5.25
CA ASP A 31 16.89 -15.85 -5.28
C ASP A 31 17.91 -16.60 -6.16
N PRO A 32 18.27 -16.11 -7.38
CA PRO A 32 19.31 -16.74 -8.19
C PRO A 32 20.68 -16.76 -7.51
N GLU A 33 21.10 -15.65 -6.90
CA GLU A 33 22.39 -15.57 -6.20
C GLU A 33 22.46 -16.52 -5.01
N LEU A 34 21.37 -16.62 -4.24
CA LEU A 34 21.30 -17.50 -3.07
C LEU A 34 21.22 -18.99 -3.45
N LYS A 35 20.72 -19.32 -4.64
CA LYS A 35 20.63 -20.70 -5.13
C LYS A 35 21.95 -21.18 -5.75
N ASP A 36 22.82 -20.26 -6.14
CA ASP A 36 24.12 -20.58 -6.70
C ASP A 36 25.06 -21.11 -5.62
N THR A 37 25.34 -22.41 -5.68
CA THR A 37 26.20 -23.10 -4.72
C THR A 37 27.68 -22.76 -4.87
N GLU A 38 28.12 -22.29 -6.04
CA GLU A 38 29.50 -21.83 -6.24
C GLU A 38 29.70 -20.46 -5.61
N LEU A 39 28.66 -19.62 -5.65
CA LEU A 39 28.68 -18.28 -5.07
C LEU A 39 28.49 -18.29 -3.55
N LEU A 40 27.46 -19.00 -3.08
CA LEU A 40 27.08 -19.06 -1.67
C LEU A 40 26.75 -20.52 -1.28
N PRO A 41 27.76 -21.25 -0.78
CA PRO A 41 27.57 -22.57 -0.19
C PRO A 41 26.54 -22.53 0.95
N HIS A 42 25.63 -23.50 0.95
CA HIS A 42 24.55 -23.58 1.92
C HIS A 42 24.27 -25.01 2.37
N TRP A 43 23.59 -25.15 3.50
CA TRP A 43 23.05 -26.43 3.96
C TRP A 43 21.55 -26.49 3.72
N SER A 44 21.11 -27.55 3.04
CA SER A 44 19.69 -27.90 2.96
C SER A 44 19.27 -28.67 4.22
N LYS A 45 18.20 -28.22 4.87
CA LYS A 45 17.57 -28.90 6.01
C LYS A 45 16.06 -29.00 5.79
N PRO A 46 15.41 -30.09 6.22
CA PRO A 46 13.95 -30.18 6.17
C PRO A 46 13.31 -28.97 6.85
N ASN A 47 12.26 -28.43 6.24
CA ASN A 47 11.60 -27.25 6.77
C ASN A 47 11.00 -27.54 8.16
N PRO A 48 11.29 -26.72 9.19
CA PRO A 48 10.89 -26.99 10.57
C PRO A 48 9.37 -26.95 10.78
N HIS A 49 8.63 -26.27 9.91
CA HIS A 49 7.16 -26.24 10.00
C HIS A 49 6.53 -27.52 9.46
N LYS A 50 6.95 -27.97 8.27
CA LYS A 50 6.50 -29.22 7.64
C LYS A 50 7.59 -29.78 6.74
N SER A 51 8.01 -31.03 6.96
CA SER A 51 9.04 -31.70 6.16
C SER A 51 8.67 -31.89 4.68
N THR A 52 7.38 -31.81 4.34
CA THR A 52 6.90 -31.89 2.95
C THR A 52 7.03 -30.59 2.17
N TRP A 53 7.34 -29.47 2.85
CA TRP A 53 7.60 -28.20 2.19
C TRP A 53 9.02 -28.15 1.63
N ASN A 54 9.29 -27.16 0.81
CA ASN A 54 10.65 -26.92 0.30
C ASN A 54 11.62 -26.78 1.48
N ASP A 55 12.76 -27.46 1.35
CA ASP A 55 13.82 -27.44 2.34
C ASP A 55 14.29 -26.00 2.63
N MET A 56 14.67 -25.79 3.89
CA MET A 56 15.29 -24.57 4.35
C MET A 56 16.76 -24.58 3.95
N MET A 57 17.20 -23.51 3.30
CA MET A 57 18.61 -23.26 3.00
C MET A 57 19.21 -22.37 4.09
N LEU A 58 20.29 -22.85 4.69
CA LEU A 58 21.03 -22.19 5.75
C LEU A 58 22.41 -21.76 5.25
N TYR A 59 22.78 -20.50 5.52
CA TYR A 59 24.01 -19.87 5.09
C TYR A 59 24.79 -19.38 6.31
N ILE A 60 26.12 -19.29 6.21
CA ILE A 60 26.93 -18.62 7.23
C ILE A 60 26.84 -17.11 7.02
N ARG A 61 26.55 -16.38 8.10
CA ARG A 61 26.41 -14.92 8.08
C ARG A 61 27.61 -14.20 7.46
N GLU A 62 28.83 -14.49 7.90
CA GLU A 62 30.06 -13.83 7.39
C GLU A 62 30.20 -13.98 5.86
N MET A 63 29.88 -15.15 5.29
CA MET A 63 29.95 -15.36 3.83
C MET A 63 28.90 -14.53 3.08
N VAL A 64 27.69 -14.42 3.64
CA VAL A 64 26.61 -13.62 3.06
C VAL A 64 26.95 -12.13 3.14
N GLU A 65 27.50 -11.68 4.27
CA GLU A 65 27.98 -10.31 4.47
C GLU A 65 29.07 -9.93 3.48
N GLU A 66 30.12 -10.75 3.35
CA GLU A 66 31.20 -10.51 2.41
C GLU A 66 30.70 -10.37 0.97
N TYR A 67 29.79 -11.27 0.55
CA TYR A 67 29.20 -11.21 -0.79
C TYR A 67 28.31 -9.97 -0.96
N ALA A 68 27.48 -9.66 0.02
CA ALA A 68 26.59 -8.51 -0.02
C ALA A 68 27.36 -7.19 -0.06
N PHE A 69 28.40 -7.03 0.76
CA PHE A 69 29.24 -5.84 0.73
C PHE A 69 30.00 -5.71 -0.57
N LYS A 70 30.44 -6.82 -1.18
CA LYS A 70 31.03 -6.77 -2.53
C LYS A 70 30.01 -6.32 -3.60
N LYS A 71 28.74 -6.70 -3.44
CA LYS A 71 27.67 -6.34 -4.38
C LYS A 71 27.22 -4.88 -4.23
N TRP A 72 27.17 -4.38 -3.01
CA TRP A 72 26.64 -3.07 -2.67
C TRP A 72 27.72 -2.04 -2.34
N ASP A 73 28.98 -2.31 -2.67
CA ASP A 73 30.12 -1.41 -2.42
C ASP A 73 30.30 -1.04 -0.93
N GLY A 74 30.08 -2.01 -0.04
CA GLY A 74 30.25 -1.88 1.40
C GLY A 74 28.94 -1.85 2.21
N PRO A 75 29.04 -1.72 3.54
CA PRO A 75 27.88 -1.60 4.41
C PRO A 75 27.09 -0.32 4.13
N GLU A 76 27.75 0.81 3.86
CA GLU A 76 27.09 2.08 3.58
C GLU A 76 26.24 2.03 2.31
N GLY A 77 26.71 1.32 1.27
CA GLY A 77 25.95 1.18 0.03
C GLY A 77 24.78 0.19 0.16
N LEU A 78 24.91 -0.84 1.00
CA LEU A 78 23.78 -1.72 1.37
C LEU A 78 22.69 -0.91 2.09
N ASP A 79 23.07 -0.09 3.06
CA ASP A 79 22.15 0.79 3.79
C ASP A 79 21.47 1.80 2.85
N ALA A 80 22.22 2.42 1.94
CA ALA A 80 21.66 3.34 0.95
C ALA A 80 20.63 2.66 0.02
N GLU A 81 20.90 1.42 -0.42
CA GLU A 81 19.95 0.65 -1.20
C GLU A 81 18.69 0.27 -0.39
N TYR A 82 18.86 -0.06 0.89
CA TYR A 82 17.74 -0.33 1.79
C TYR A 82 16.81 0.88 1.90
N GLU A 83 17.36 2.05 2.20
CA GLU A 83 16.62 3.31 2.29
C GLU A 83 15.89 3.64 0.98
N ARG A 84 16.57 3.43 -0.16
CA ARG A 84 15.97 3.62 -1.49
C ARG A 84 14.75 2.72 -1.69
N ARG A 85 14.84 1.43 -1.32
CA ARG A 85 13.73 0.48 -1.45
C ARG A 85 12.56 0.82 -0.52
N GLU A 86 12.82 1.21 0.73
CA GLU A 86 11.77 1.60 1.66
C GLU A 86 11.08 2.91 1.24
N ALA A 87 11.82 3.89 0.74
CA ALA A 87 11.24 5.11 0.16
C ALA A 87 10.32 4.79 -1.04
N GLN A 88 10.75 3.92 -1.95
CA GLN A 88 9.92 3.49 -3.09
C GLN A 88 8.66 2.74 -2.65
N LYS A 89 8.78 1.85 -1.66
CA LYS A 89 7.66 1.09 -1.09
C LYS A 89 6.66 2.03 -0.43
N LYS A 90 7.12 3.04 0.32
CA LYS A 90 6.29 4.08 0.92
C LYS A 90 5.57 4.89 -0.17
N ALA A 91 6.28 5.38 -1.18
CA ALA A 91 5.70 6.12 -2.29
C ALA A 91 4.65 5.31 -3.06
N LYS A 92 4.91 4.02 -3.33
CA LYS A 92 3.96 3.12 -4.00
C LYS A 92 2.70 2.88 -3.15
N LYS A 93 2.84 2.71 -1.83
CA LYS A 93 1.70 2.60 -0.90
C LYS A 93 0.87 3.88 -0.89
N GLU A 94 1.52 5.04 -0.81
CA GLU A 94 0.85 6.34 -0.83
C GLU A 94 0.10 6.58 -2.15
N ARG A 95 0.73 6.27 -3.29
CA ARG A 95 0.07 6.38 -4.61
C ARG A 95 -1.16 5.50 -4.70
N LYS A 96 -1.05 4.22 -4.32
CA LYS A 96 -2.19 3.28 -4.28
C LYS A 96 -3.30 3.76 -3.35
N PHE A 97 -2.96 4.38 -2.23
CA PHE A 97 -3.93 4.95 -1.32
C PHE A 97 -4.68 6.13 -1.94
N LYS A 98 -3.96 7.07 -2.57
CA LYS A 98 -4.55 8.21 -3.29
C LYS A 98 -5.45 7.76 -4.44
N GLU A 99 -5.02 6.77 -5.23
CA GLU A 99 -5.82 6.17 -6.30
C GLU A 99 -7.13 5.56 -5.76
N LYS A 100 -7.05 4.76 -4.69
CA LYS A 100 -8.24 4.18 -4.04
C LYS A 100 -9.18 5.25 -3.49
N LEU A 101 -8.64 6.32 -2.90
CA LEU A 101 -9.45 7.42 -2.38
C LEU A 101 -10.16 8.19 -3.50
N ALA A 102 -9.46 8.44 -4.62
CA ALA A 102 -10.04 9.09 -5.78
C ALA A 102 -11.14 8.23 -6.42
N ASP A 103 -10.91 6.91 -6.54
CA ASP A 103 -11.90 5.97 -7.06
C ASP A 103 -13.15 5.91 -6.16
N LEU A 104 -12.95 5.85 -4.83
CA LEU A 104 -14.06 5.90 -3.87
C LEU A 104 -14.89 7.19 -4.01
N ARG A 105 -14.24 8.35 -4.09
CA ARG A 105 -14.92 9.64 -4.31
C ARG A 105 -15.71 9.66 -5.61
N ARG A 106 -15.13 9.13 -6.69
CA ARG A 106 -15.81 9.02 -8.00
C ARG A 106 -17.07 8.19 -7.88
N ARG A 107 -17.01 7.00 -7.27
CA ARG A 107 -18.17 6.11 -7.09
C ARG A 107 -19.30 6.76 -6.29
N THR A 108 -18.97 7.43 -5.18
CA THR A 108 -19.97 8.11 -4.34
C THR A 108 -20.61 9.31 -5.05
N LEU A 109 -19.83 10.09 -5.81
CA LEU A 109 -20.35 11.22 -6.59
C LEU A 109 -21.29 10.77 -7.70
N THR A 110 -20.93 9.72 -8.44
CA THR A 110 -21.79 9.16 -9.49
C THR A 110 -23.12 8.68 -8.92
N SER A 111 -23.08 7.89 -7.83
CA SER A 111 -24.29 7.41 -7.15
C SER A 111 -25.19 8.55 -6.65
N THR A 112 -24.61 9.60 -6.06
CA THR A 112 -25.38 10.77 -5.59
C THR A 112 -25.98 11.56 -6.76
N LYS A 113 -25.24 11.71 -7.86
CA LYS A 113 -25.70 12.41 -9.06
C LYS A 113 -26.79 11.63 -9.77
N GLU A 114 -26.67 10.32 -9.86
CA GLU A 114 -27.71 9.43 -10.39
C GLU A 114 -28.98 9.50 -9.56
N ARG A 115 -28.86 9.48 -8.22
CA ARG A 115 -30.00 9.67 -7.32
C ARG A 115 -30.70 11.01 -7.54
N LYS A 116 -29.95 12.12 -7.56
CA LYS A 116 -30.52 13.45 -7.88
C LYS A 116 -31.15 13.53 -9.27
N ARG A 117 -30.62 12.79 -10.25
CA ARG A 117 -31.20 12.72 -11.60
C ARG A 117 -32.50 11.93 -11.62
N GLN A 118 -32.60 10.85 -10.83
CA GLN A 118 -33.84 10.08 -10.65
C GLN A 118 -34.91 10.86 -9.89
N GLU A 119 -34.52 11.63 -8.86
CA GLU A 119 -35.41 12.51 -8.11
C GLU A 119 -35.99 13.64 -8.98
N GLY A 120 -35.34 13.95 -10.12
CA GLY A 120 -35.80 14.96 -11.08
C GLY A 120 -35.70 16.40 -10.55
N PRO A 121 -35.92 17.42 -11.41
CA PRO A 121 -36.09 18.78 -10.93
C PRO A 121 -37.35 18.83 -10.04
N HIS A 122 -37.23 19.49 -8.89
CA HIS A 122 -38.37 19.72 -8.01
C HIS A 122 -39.48 20.43 -8.79
N LYS A 123 -40.63 19.77 -8.94
CA LYS A 123 -41.79 20.36 -9.59
C LYS A 123 -42.50 21.27 -8.59
N HIS A 124 -42.42 22.59 -8.81
CA HIS A 124 -43.05 23.57 -7.93
C HIS A 124 -44.57 23.57 -8.14
N GLU A 125 -45.31 23.28 -7.08
CA GLU A 125 -46.75 23.52 -7.00
C GLU A 125 -46.98 24.82 -6.24
N PHE A 126 -47.39 25.86 -6.97
CA PHE A 126 -47.68 27.17 -6.40
C PHE A 126 -49.12 27.22 -5.92
N GLY A 127 -49.31 27.63 -4.66
CA GLY A 127 -50.63 27.82 -4.07
C GLY A 127 -51.29 29.14 -4.50
N SER A 128 -52.32 29.53 -3.76
CA SER A 128 -53.07 30.77 -3.98
C SER A 128 -52.17 32.01 -3.98
N THR A 129 -52.47 32.95 -4.87
CA THR A 129 -51.80 34.26 -4.95
C THR A 129 -52.13 35.08 -3.70
N ILE A 130 -51.10 35.58 -3.04
CA ILE A 130 -51.21 36.45 -1.86
C ILE A 130 -50.66 37.81 -2.26
N ARG A 131 -51.33 38.90 -1.86
CA ARG A 131 -50.79 40.25 -2.03
C ARG A 131 -49.88 40.57 -0.85
N ASP A 132 -48.63 40.90 -1.14
CA ASP A 132 -47.69 41.34 -0.12
C ASP A 132 -47.99 42.79 0.31
N SER A 133 -47.41 43.20 1.43
CA SER A 133 -47.52 44.54 2.02
C SER A 133 -47.15 45.69 1.08
N GLU A 134 -46.39 45.41 0.02
CA GLU A 134 -45.99 46.35 -1.04
C GLU A 134 -46.94 46.36 -2.26
N GLY A 135 -48.07 45.64 -2.20
CA GLY A 135 -49.09 45.62 -3.25
C GLY A 135 -48.81 44.69 -4.42
N LYS A 136 -47.71 43.91 -4.37
CA LYS A 136 -47.34 42.92 -5.39
C LYS A 136 -48.04 41.58 -5.17
N THR A 137 -48.42 40.92 -6.25
CA THR A 137 -49.01 39.57 -6.26
C THR A 137 -47.90 38.52 -6.23
N VAL A 138 -47.80 37.76 -5.14
CA VAL A 138 -46.81 36.70 -4.97
C VAL A 138 -47.46 35.33 -4.84
N GLN A 139 -46.82 34.31 -5.39
CA GLN A 139 -47.20 32.92 -5.21
C GLN A 139 -46.09 32.15 -4.49
N LYS A 140 -46.47 31.38 -3.46
CA LYS A 140 -45.54 30.55 -2.68
C LYS A 140 -45.72 29.07 -3.03
N CYS A 141 -44.62 28.40 -3.31
CA CYS A 141 -44.58 26.96 -3.52
C CYS A 141 -44.80 26.22 -2.18
N SER A 142 -45.77 25.30 -2.15
CA SER A 142 -46.19 24.58 -0.94
C SER A 142 -45.14 23.59 -0.42
N THR A 143 -44.28 23.08 -1.29
CA THR A 143 -43.36 21.97 -1.01
C THR A 143 -41.93 22.42 -0.71
N CYS A 144 -41.46 23.53 -1.27
CA CYS A 144 -40.10 24.05 -1.02
C CYS A 144 -40.04 25.50 -0.54
N GLY A 145 -41.18 26.19 -0.46
CA GLY A 145 -41.26 27.56 0.05
C GLY A 145 -40.72 28.65 -0.88
N LEU A 146 -40.39 28.33 -2.14
CA LEU A 146 -40.00 29.32 -3.15
C LEU A 146 -41.14 30.32 -3.37
N VAL A 147 -40.84 31.62 -3.33
CA VAL A 147 -41.81 32.71 -3.59
C VAL A 147 -41.48 33.33 -4.94
N VAL A 148 -42.50 33.49 -5.79
CA VAL A 148 -42.39 34.10 -7.12
C VAL A 148 -43.37 35.26 -7.21
N GLU A 149 -42.92 36.41 -7.69
CA GLU A 149 -43.77 37.56 -8.05
C GLU A 149 -44.42 37.28 -9.42
N THR A 150 -45.75 37.38 -9.50
CA THR A 150 -46.52 37.13 -10.74
C THR A 150 -47.24 38.40 -11.14
N GLU A 151 -46.99 38.93 -12.34
CA GLU A 151 -47.77 40.04 -12.89
C GLU A 151 -49.06 39.46 -13.52
N GLU A 152 -50.23 39.90 -13.04
CA GLU A 152 -51.52 39.56 -13.67
C GLU A 152 -51.61 40.27 -15.03
N LEU A 153 -51.92 39.53 -16.09
CA LEU A 153 -52.10 40.01 -17.47
C LEU A 153 -53.58 40.27 -17.76
#